data_AF-A0A1R2BGA0-F1
#
_entry.id   AF-A0A1R2BGA0-F1
#
_cell.length_a   1.000
_cell.length_b   1.000
_cell.length_c   1.000
_cell.angle_alpha   90.00
_cell.angle_beta   90.00
_cell.angle_gamma   90.00
#
_symmetry.space_group_name_H-M   'P 1'
#
loop_
_entity.id
_entity.type
_entity.pdbx_description
1 polymer ?
#
loop_
_entity_poly.entity_id
_entity_poly.type
_entity_poly.pdbx_seq_one_letter_code
_entity_poly.pdbx_strand_id
1 'polypeptide(L)'
;MSASVEEHINAPDYCTINAGISFFSKCKSVNCPAFKKNIVINSGYVTGDLGRLSQSLCCPVCKTTASEFFKIGIACSEVLIEGKDINGEKIKIFKSVSNFEDIDFKLENCKFVMLETWAYTNPPKYTILWINSLGYDKHIKLAGDVSEITLFDYAENFENMLRVPKASQVYYFGGIQIYKLNPKLTSINKYLSVVNIESRMPKSLAFLIDNQSEFKITTSAKKLYDAIFEMTESYNIQNFFISNISIKNSNNQRYTFDTLLSIIPDNEIIYLSTINLSDKFNLTVDFKDLSINFDFDPNTPISELKYILSLKYKIHENYLSISSTFTEIDEEGTLLSNNPDMIIINDLRRGGNIALPNLNDDEKIIYIKHNDGAPNYRVVREGLNWKSYCRNRECAAQGQIVISNSGYGIKEYSKNITDVMCPACSKKVNPESLGFYKCRQMFLGTTLSRKVERGNLVIYENDEFNYFKEHKKHEWLRFKIQVDKL
;
A
#
# COMPACT_ATOMS: atom_id res chain seq x y z
N MET A 1 -14.11 2.60 -32.16
CA MET A 1 -13.60 1.77 -33.27
C MET A 1 -12.34 1.09 -32.77
N SER A 2 -12.41 -0.19 -32.40
CA SER A 2 -11.24 -0.99 -32.03
C SER A 2 -10.58 -1.48 -33.32
N ALA A 3 -9.44 -0.89 -33.68
CA ALA A 3 -8.63 -1.41 -34.78
C ALA A 3 -7.98 -2.73 -34.31
N SER A 4 -8.28 -3.83 -35.00
CA SER A 4 -7.53 -5.08 -34.85
C SER A 4 -6.09 -4.85 -35.29
N VAL A 5 -5.13 -5.20 -34.44
CA VAL A 5 -3.71 -5.18 -34.79
C VAL A 5 -3.47 -6.31 -35.80
N GLU A 6 -3.29 -5.99 -37.08
CA GLU A 6 -2.82 -6.95 -38.07
C GLU A 6 -1.32 -7.18 -37.87
N GLU A 7 -0.93 -8.43 -37.62
CA GLU A 7 0.49 -8.84 -37.58
C GLU A 7 1.11 -8.72 -38.98
N HIS A 8 1.75 -7.59 -39.26
CA HIS A 8 2.58 -7.45 -40.45
C HIS A 8 3.93 -8.14 -40.23
N ILE A 9 4.06 -9.38 -40.71
CA ILE A 9 5.30 -10.18 -40.69
C ILE A 9 6.51 -9.44 -41.33
N ASN A 10 6.25 -8.42 -42.15
CA ASN A 10 7.26 -7.62 -42.85
C ASN A 10 7.48 -6.23 -42.23
N ALA A 11 6.94 -5.93 -41.05
CA ALA A 11 7.16 -4.66 -40.39
C ALA A 11 8.63 -4.56 -39.90
N PRO A 12 9.31 -3.42 -40.12
CA PRO A 12 10.64 -3.20 -39.54
C PRO A 12 10.61 -3.28 -38.01
N ASP A 13 11.69 -3.76 -37.38
CA ASP A 13 11.79 -3.93 -35.92
C ASP A 13 11.52 -2.65 -35.09
N TYR A 14 11.61 -1.48 -35.71
CA TYR A 14 11.30 -0.19 -35.07
C TYR A 14 9.80 0.17 -35.13
N CYS A 15 8.95 -0.70 -35.67
CA CYS A 15 7.49 -0.52 -35.73
C CYS A 15 6.72 -1.68 -35.08
N THR A 16 7.39 -2.71 -34.60
CA THR A 16 6.78 -3.84 -33.89
C THR A 16 6.57 -3.51 -32.42
N ILE A 17 5.38 -3.83 -31.93
CA ILE A 17 4.98 -3.69 -30.53
C ILE A 17 5.05 -5.07 -29.89
N ASN A 18 5.82 -5.19 -28.81
CA ASN A 18 5.91 -6.41 -28.02
C ASN A 18 4.95 -6.33 -26.83
N ALA A 19 4.67 -7.48 -26.22
CA ALA A 19 3.94 -7.53 -24.96
C ALA A 19 4.67 -6.71 -23.87
N GLY A 20 3.89 -6.01 -23.04
CA GLY A 20 4.40 -5.08 -22.03
C GLY A 20 4.27 -3.60 -22.43
N ILE A 21 5.21 -2.77 -21.96
CA ILE A 21 5.25 -1.34 -22.22
C ILE A 21 6.09 -1.05 -23.47
N SER A 22 5.51 -0.26 -24.36
CA SER A 22 6.15 0.25 -25.56
C SER A 22 6.10 1.77 -25.58
N PHE A 23 7.22 2.40 -25.91
CA PHE A 23 7.31 3.85 -26.02
C PHE A 23 7.34 4.27 -27.48
N PHE A 24 6.50 5.23 -27.82
CA PHE A 24 6.50 5.83 -29.16
C PHE A 24 7.33 7.10 -29.16
N SER A 25 8.31 7.15 -30.05
CA SER A 25 9.22 8.27 -30.20
C SER A 25 9.55 8.53 -31.67
N LYS A 26 10.36 9.55 -31.94
CA LYS A 26 10.97 9.80 -33.26
C LYS A 26 12.48 9.77 -33.14
N CYS A 27 13.15 9.09 -34.07
CA CYS A 27 14.61 9.10 -34.08
C CYS A 27 15.15 10.46 -34.54
N LYS A 28 16.10 11.03 -33.78
CA LYS A 28 16.77 12.31 -34.08
C LYS A 28 18.12 12.17 -34.80
N SER A 29 18.64 10.95 -34.94
CA SER A 29 19.92 10.74 -35.62
C SER A 29 19.76 10.85 -37.13
N VAL A 30 20.41 11.85 -37.74
CA VAL A 30 20.35 12.13 -39.19
C VAL A 30 20.81 10.94 -40.03
N ASN A 31 21.72 10.12 -39.48
CA ASN A 31 22.27 8.94 -40.15
C ASN A 31 21.42 7.67 -39.93
N CYS A 32 20.32 7.75 -39.18
CA CYS A 32 19.46 6.62 -38.91
C CYS A 32 18.43 6.41 -40.03
N PRO A 33 18.22 5.19 -40.54
CA PRO A 33 17.12 4.86 -41.46
C PRO A 33 15.71 5.21 -40.94
N ALA A 34 15.58 5.37 -39.62
CA ALA A 34 14.38 5.79 -38.92
C ALA A 34 14.32 7.30 -38.60
N PHE A 35 15.24 8.12 -39.15
CA PHE A 35 15.26 9.57 -38.90
C PHE A 35 13.90 10.21 -39.17
N LYS A 36 13.37 10.93 -38.17
CA LYS A 36 12.03 11.56 -38.16
C LYS A 36 10.84 10.60 -38.33
N LYS A 37 11.06 9.28 -38.45
CA LYS A 37 9.98 8.27 -38.46
C LYS A 37 9.56 7.94 -37.03
N ASN A 38 8.31 7.49 -36.88
CA ASN A 38 7.83 6.94 -35.63
C ASN A 38 8.59 5.63 -35.36
N ILE A 39 9.15 5.54 -34.16
CA ILE A 39 9.82 4.34 -33.66
C ILE A 39 9.10 3.85 -32.41
N VAL A 40 9.01 2.54 -32.28
CA VAL A 40 8.55 1.82 -31.10
C VAL A 40 9.78 1.34 -30.35
N ILE A 41 9.86 1.69 -29.07
CA ILE A 41 10.90 1.20 -28.17
C ILE A 41 10.22 0.29 -27.16
N ASN A 42 10.37 -1.01 -27.39
CA ASN A 42 9.82 -2.04 -26.54
C ASN A 42 10.65 -2.12 -25.25
N SER A 43 10.05 -1.74 -24.12
CA SER A 43 10.67 -1.91 -22.80
C SER A 43 10.28 -3.23 -22.13
N GLY A 44 9.25 -3.92 -22.64
CA GLY A 44 8.75 -5.15 -22.06
C GLY A 44 8.08 -4.89 -20.71
N TYR A 45 8.22 -5.84 -19.78
CA TYR A 45 7.64 -5.75 -18.45
C TYR A 45 8.58 -4.98 -17.52
N VAL A 46 8.30 -3.69 -17.31
CA VAL A 46 9.14 -2.82 -16.48
C VAL A 46 8.35 -2.24 -15.31
N THR A 47 9.03 -2.13 -14.17
CA THR A 47 8.56 -1.36 -13.02
C THR A 47 9.53 -0.21 -12.78
N GLY A 48 9.03 1.00 -12.56
CA GLY A 48 9.90 2.16 -12.43
C GLY A 48 9.23 3.49 -12.60
N ASP A 49 10.05 4.53 -12.57
CA ASP A 49 9.67 5.92 -12.87
C ASP A 49 9.76 6.14 -14.37
N LEU A 50 8.65 6.50 -15.02
CA LEU A 50 8.63 6.70 -16.47
C LEU A 50 9.52 7.86 -16.92
N GLY A 51 9.66 8.90 -16.11
CA GLY A 51 10.54 10.02 -16.41
C GLY A 51 11.98 9.51 -16.53
N ARG A 52 12.43 8.71 -15.57
CA ARG A 52 13.77 8.10 -15.62
C ARG A 52 13.93 7.06 -16.72
N LEU A 53 12.93 6.21 -16.93
CA LEU A 53 12.95 5.23 -18.02
C LEU A 53 13.05 5.94 -19.37
N SER A 54 12.23 6.97 -19.61
CA SER A 54 12.23 7.70 -20.87
C SER A 54 13.60 8.31 -21.21
N GLN A 55 14.37 8.74 -20.20
CA GLN A 55 15.71 9.31 -20.39
C GLN A 55 16.76 8.28 -20.84
N SER A 56 16.53 6.98 -20.62
CA SER A 56 17.46 5.92 -20.97
C SER A 56 17.08 5.14 -22.24
N LEU A 57 15.93 5.44 -22.85
CA LEU A 57 15.48 4.73 -24.05
C LEU A 57 16.23 5.20 -25.29
N CYS A 58 16.68 4.22 -26.08
CA CYS A 58 17.44 4.46 -27.29
C CYS A 58 16.67 3.97 -28.51
N CYS A 59 16.86 4.64 -29.65
CA CYS A 59 16.36 4.18 -30.93
C CYS A 59 16.84 2.73 -31.19
N PRO A 60 15.95 1.79 -31.51
CA PRO A 60 16.33 0.39 -31.67
C PRO A 60 17.32 0.19 -32.82
N VAL A 61 17.28 1.07 -33.83
CA VAL A 61 18.11 1.03 -35.03
C VAL A 61 19.51 1.62 -34.80
N CYS A 62 19.61 2.88 -34.39
CA CYS A 62 20.90 3.59 -34.31
C CYS A 62 21.44 3.75 -32.89
N LYS A 63 20.72 3.26 -31.87
CA LYS A 63 21.06 3.34 -30.43
C LYS A 63 21.24 4.76 -29.86
N THR A 64 20.93 5.80 -30.63
CA THR A 64 20.89 7.19 -30.13
C THR A 64 19.72 7.35 -29.16
N THR A 65 19.94 8.05 -28.05
CA THR A 65 18.90 8.36 -27.06
C THR A 65 17.70 9.05 -27.72
N ALA A 66 16.53 8.51 -27.47
CA ALA A 66 15.26 9.11 -27.87
C ALA A 66 14.94 10.22 -26.86
N SER A 67 14.64 11.43 -27.33
CA SER A 67 14.45 12.58 -26.44
C SER A 67 13.01 13.12 -26.46
N GLU A 68 12.12 12.54 -27.27
CA GLU A 68 10.75 13.00 -27.44
C GLU A 68 9.82 11.80 -27.47
N PHE A 69 9.15 11.55 -26.36
CA PHE A 69 8.11 10.52 -26.24
C PHE A 69 6.76 11.21 -26.31
N PHE A 70 5.90 10.73 -27.19
CA PHE A 70 4.57 11.30 -27.33
C PHE A 70 3.47 10.34 -26.90
N LYS A 71 3.75 9.03 -26.86
CA LYS A 71 2.78 8.01 -26.45
C LYS A 71 3.43 6.84 -25.73
N ILE A 72 2.63 6.19 -24.89
CA ILE A 72 2.93 4.88 -24.31
C ILE A 72 1.85 3.90 -24.78
N GLY A 73 2.31 2.79 -25.33
CA GLY A 73 1.48 1.65 -25.67
C GLY A 73 1.61 0.57 -24.59
N ILE A 74 0.47 -0.02 -24.22
CA ILE A 74 0.41 -1.14 -23.30
C ILE A 74 -0.23 -2.31 -24.05
N ALA A 75 0.44 -3.45 -24.07
CA ALA A 75 -0.07 -4.67 -24.68
C ALA A 75 -0.05 -5.82 -23.66
N CYS A 76 -1.15 -6.59 -23.61
CA CYS A 76 -1.28 -7.87 -22.89
C CYS A 76 -0.77 -7.83 -21.44
N SER A 77 -1.23 -6.86 -20.64
CA SER A 77 -0.76 -6.69 -19.26
C SER A 77 -1.76 -5.98 -18.34
N GLU A 78 -1.64 -6.24 -17.04
CA GLU A 78 -2.24 -5.42 -15.98
C GLU A 78 -1.25 -4.35 -15.53
N VAL A 79 -1.66 -3.09 -15.63
CA VAL A 79 -0.81 -1.96 -15.29
C VAL A 79 -1.46 -1.15 -14.18
N LEU A 80 -0.70 -0.96 -13.09
CA LEU A 80 -1.00 0.06 -12.09
C LEU A 80 -0.11 1.29 -12.32
N ILE A 81 -0.74 2.40 -12.62
CA ILE A 81 -0.14 3.72 -12.83
C ILE A 81 -0.46 4.57 -11.62
N GLU A 82 0.55 5.12 -10.95
CA GLU A 82 0.37 6.13 -9.91
C GLU A 82 1.20 7.37 -10.27
N GLY A 83 0.54 8.51 -10.52
CA GLY A 83 1.22 9.70 -11.00
C GLY A 83 0.41 10.97 -10.80
N LYS A 84 0.77 12.01 -11.54
CA LYS A 84 -0.03 13.23 -11.67
C LYS A 84 -0.45 13.43 -13.12
N ASP A 85 -1.67 13.90 -13.35
CA ASP A 85 -2.14 14.26 -14.69
C ASP A 85 -1.57 15.62 -15.15
N ILE A 86 -2.02 16.09 -16.32
CA ILE A 86 -1.62 17.40 -16.89
C ILE A 86 -1.96 18.59 -16.00
N ASN A 87 -2.87 18.43 -15.04
CA ASN A 87 -3.30 19.46 -14.09
C ASN A 87 -2.61 19.31 -12.72
N GLY A 88 -1.73 18.31 -12.56
CA GLY A 88 -1.06 18.03 -11.30
C GLY A 88 -1.89 17.21 -10.31
N GLU A 89 -3.07 16.73 -10.70
CA GLU A 89 -3.94 15.92 -9.87
C GLU A 89 -3.42 14.49 -9.78
N LYS A 90 -3.46 13.90 -8.58
CA LYS A 90 -3.01 12.51 -8.38
C LYS A 90 -3.92 11.57 -9.15
N ILE A 91 -3.34 10.79 -10.06
CA ILE A 91 -4.02 9.73 -10.80
C ILE A 91 -3.54 8.37 -10.32
N LYS A 92 -4.49 7.45 -10.15
CA LYS A 92 -4.25 6.03 -9.91
C LYS A 92 -5.06 5.24 -10.93
N ILE A 93 -4.41 4.68 -11.93
CA ILE A 93 -5.05 3.92 -13.00
C ILE A 93 -4.66 2.46 -12.83
N PHE A 94 -5.63 1.61 -12.54
CA PHE A 94 -5.46 0.16 -12.67
C PHE A 94 -6.19 -0.29 -13.91
N LYS A 95 -5.47 -0.82 -14.90
CA LYS A 95 -6.08 -1.26 -16.16
C LYS A 95 -5.54 -2.63 -16.57
N SER A 96 -6.44 -3.56 -16.82
CA SER A 96 -6.15 -4.84 -17.46
C SER A 96 -6.37 -4.67 -18.95
N VAL A 97 -5.31 -4.77 -19.74
CA VAL A 97 -5.37 -4.54 -21.19
C VAL A 97 -5.13 -5.87 -21.90
N SER A 98 -6.19 -6.44 -22.47
CA SER A 98 -6.13 -7.67 -23.28
C SER A 98 -5.76 -7.41 -24.73
N ASN A 99 -5.85 -6.15 -25.20
CA ASN A 99 -5.48 -5.70 -26.54
C ASN A 99 -4.48 -4.53 -26.47
N PHE A 100 -3.98 -4.04 -27.59
CA PHE A 100 -3.14 -2.84 -27.61
C PHE A 100 -3.98 -1.58 -27.33
N GLU A 101 -3.54 -0.77 -26.36
CA GLU A 101 -4.11 0.56 -26.12
C GLU A 101 -3.02 1.64 -26.04
N ASP A 102 -3.28 2.76 -26.72
CA ASP A 102 -2.50 3.99 -26.59
C ASP A 102 -3.00 4.80 -25.38
N ILE A 103 -2.07 5.33 -24.58
CA ILE A 103 -2.39 6.32 -23.55
C ILE A 103 -1.54 7.57 -23.76
N ASP A 104 -2.22 8.71 -23.95
CA ASP A 104 -1.58 10.02 -24.08
C ASP A 104 -1.24 10.55 -22.68
N PHE A 105 0.05 10.73 -22.38
CA PHE A 105 0.53 11.37 -21.14
C PHE A 105 1.59 12.43 -21.44
N LYS A 106 1.62 13.48 -20.61
CA LYS A 106 2.81 14.34 -20.46
C LYS A 106 3.63 13.77 -19.31
N LEU A 107 4.81 13.24 -19.62
CA LEU A 107 5.61 12.40 -18.72
C LEU A 107 6.40 13.23 -17.70
N GLU A 108 5.77 13.63 -16.60
CA GLU A 108 6.48 14.20 -15.45
C GLU A 108 6.04 13.51 -14.16
N ASN A 109 6.97 12.80 -13.50
CA ASN A 109 6.84 12.24 -12.14
C ASN A 109 5.78 11.14 -11.93
N CYS A 110 5.65 10.17 -12.86
CA CYS A 110 4.74 9.03 -12.70
C CYS A 110 5.49 7.73 -12.34
N LYS A 111 5.01 7.00 -11.34
CA LYS A 111 5.49 5.69 -10.89
C LYS A 111 4.55 4.58 -11.37
N PHE A 112 5.13 3.48 -11.84
CA PHE A 112 4.36 2.35 -12.37
C PHE A 112 4.73 1.04 -11.70
N VAL A 113 3.71 0.23 -11.41
CA VAL A 113 3.85 -1.16 -11.01
C VAL A 113 3.05 -2.01 -12.00
N MET A 114 3.73 -2.67 -12.93
CA MET A 114 3.10 -3.71 -13.72
C MET A 114 2.91 -4.96 -12.87
N LEU A 115 1.70 -5.51 -12.91
CA LEU A 115 1.41 -6.83 -12.36
C LEU A 115 1.30 -7.76 -13.57
N GLU A 116 2.20 -8.73 -13.66
CA GLU A 116 2.05 -9.78 -14.67
C GLU A 116 0.75 -10.56 -14.40
N THR A 117 -0.10 -10.69 -15.41
CA THR A 117 -1.08 -11.76 -15.49
C THR A 117 -0.72 -12.62 -16.68
N TRP A 118 0.14 -13.62 -16.46
CA TRP A 118 0.18 -14.75 -17.37
C TRP A 118 -1.08 -15.57 -17.12
N ALA A 119 -2.02 -15.54 -18.06
CA ALA A 119 -2.99 -16.60 -18.21
C ALA A 119 -2.27 -17.83 -18.76
N TYR A 120 -1.50 -18.53 -17.93
CA TYR A 120 -1.21 -19.93 -18.23
C TYR A 120 -2.54 -20.67 -18.21
N THR A 121 -2.87 -21.34 -19.31
CA THR A 121 -3.95 -22.34 -19.32
C THR A 121 -3.68 -23.50 -18.35
N ASN A 122 -2.46 -23.60 -17.82
CA ASN A 122 -2.04 -24.44 -16.69
C ASN A 122 -0.89 -23.75 -15.92
N PRO A 123 -1.15 -22.94 -14.88
CA PRO A 123 -0.06 -22.33 -14.10
C PRO A 123 0.84 -23.42 -13.51
N PRO A 124 2.17 -23.21 -13.46
CA PRO A 124 3.06 -24.14 -12.79
C PRO A 124 2.59 -24.37 -11.34
N LYS A 125 2.54 -25.62 -10.89
CA LYS A 125 2.09 -26.02 -9.54
C LYS A 125 3.00 -25.54 -8.39
N TYR A 126 4.00 -24.70 -8.68
CA TYR A 126 4.99 -24.23 -7.72
C TYR A 126 4.97 -22.70 -7.63
N THR A 127 5.18 -22.18 -6.42
CA THR A 127 5.26 -20.74 -6.18
C THR A 127 6.56 -20.20 -6.78
N ILE A 128 6.44 -19.27 -7.73
CA ILE A 128 7.58 -18.58 -8.36
C ILE A 128 7.71 -17.19 -7.75
N LEU A 129 8.92 -16.84 -7.32
CA LEU A 129 9.27 -15.48 -6.94
C LEU A 129 9.93 -14.79 -8.12
N TRP A 130 9.30 -13.72 -8.62
CA TRP A 130 9.84 -12.90 -9.70
C TRP A 130 10.65 -11.75 -9.14
N ILE A 131 11.86 -11.59 -9.65
CA ILE A 131 12.82 -10.61 -9.18
C ILE A 131 13.16 -9.71 -10.36
N ASN A 132 12.77 -8.45 -10.25
CA ASN A 132 13.11 -7.42 -11.22
C ASN A 132 14.15 -6.50 -10.58
N SER A 133 15.29 -6.35 -11.26
CA SER A 133 16.35 -5.42 -10.86
C SER A 133 17.03 -4.85 -12.11
N LEU A 134 16.85 -3.55 -12.36
CA LEU A 134 17.57 -2.75 -13.37
C LEU A 134 17.88 -3.49 -14.69
N GLY A 135 16.86 -4.03 -15.35
CA GLY A 135 17.00 -4.68 -16.67
C GLY A 135 17.30 -6.18 -16.65
N TYR A 136 17.25 -6.82 -15.47
CA TYR A 136 17.30 -8.27 -15.33
C TYR A 136 16.01 -8.77 -14.69
N ASP A 137 15.32 -9.64 -15.42
CA ASP A 137 14.23 -10.46 -14.87
C ASP A 137 14.78 -11.84 -14.56
N LYS A 138 14.72 -12.22 -13.29
CA LYS A 138 15.06 -13.56 -12.83
C LYS A 138 13.92 -14.13 -12.02
N HIS A 139 13.78 -15.45 -12.07
CA HIS A 139 12.78 -16.15 -11.29
C HIS A 139 13.46 -17.17 -10.39
N ILE A 140 12.98 -17.29 -9.16
CA ILE A 140 13.40 -18.34 -8.24
C ILE A 140 12.21 -19.23 -7.95
N LYS A 141 12.40 -20.53 -8.14
CA LYS A 141 11.45 -21.54 -7.72
C LYS A 141 11.54 -21.66 -6.21
N LEU A 142 10.44 -21.35 -5.50
CA LEU A 142 10.40 -21.58 -4.07
C LEU A 142 10.33 -23.09 -3.79
N ALA A 143 11.04 -23.55 -2.76
CA ALA A 143 11.00 -24.94 -2.34
C ALA A 143 9.56 -25.34 -1.97
N GLY A 144 8.99 -26.33 -2.67
CA GLY A 144 7.56 -26.66 -2.61
C GLY A 144 7.06 -27.25 -1.29
N ASP A 145 7.97 -27.72 -0.43
CA ASP A 145 7.63 -28.53 0.75
C ASP A 145 7.93 -27.83 2.09
N VAL A 146 8.38 -26.57 2.07
CA VAL A 146 8.68 -25.84 3.30
C VAL A 146 7.46 -25.02 3.72
N SER A 147 6.88 -25.35 4.87
CA SER A 147 5.67 -24.70 5.42
C SER A 147 5.87 -23.22 5.76
N GLU A 148 7.12 -22.78 5.90
CA GLU A 148 7.49 -21.40 6.22
C GLU A 148 8.70 -20.97 5.40
N ILE A 149 8.47 -20.08 4.43
CA ILE A 149 9.52 -19.41 3.68
C ILE A 149 9.43 -17.92 3.95
N THR A 150 10.54 -17.31 4.29
CA THR A 150 10.69 -15.87 4.53
C THR A 150 11.55 -15.25 3.42
N LEU A 151 11.43 -13.94 3.21
CA LEU A 151 12.34 -13.22 2.29
C LEU A 151 13.80 -13.31 2.77
N PHE A 152 14.02 -13.51 4.08
CA PHE A 152 15.35 -13.61 4.66
C PHE A 152 16.11 -14.81 4.10
N ASP A 153 15.41 -15.94 3.96
CA ASP A 153 15.95 -17.20 3.46
C ASP A 153 16.44 -17.09 2.01
N TYR A 154 15.98 -16.07 1.28
CA TYR A 154 16.33 -15.83 -0.12
C TYR A 154 17.21 -14.59 -0.31
N ALA A 155 17.43 -13.77 0.72
CA ALA A 155 18.21 -12.53 0.57
C ALA A 155 19.66 -12.80 0.11
N GLU A 156 20.29 -13.85 0.64
CA GLU A 156 21.62 -14.29 0.20
C GLU A 156 21.59 -14.85 -1.23
N ASN A 157 20.54 -15.59 -1.58
CA ASN A 157 20.33 -16.06 -2.95
C ASN A 157 20.18 -14.88 -3.92
N PHE A 158 19.45 -13.83 -3.55
CA PHE A 158 19.33 -12.62 -4.35
C PHE A 158 20.66 -11.90 -4.48
N GLU A 159 21.44 -11.81 -3.41
CA GLU A 159 22.77 -11.17 -3.45
C GLU A 159 23.69 -11.89 -4.43
N ASN A 160 23.76 -13.21 -4.33
CA ASN A 160 24.55 -14.04 -5.24
C ASN A 160 24.04 -13.96 -6.69
N MET A 161 22.72 -13.95 -6.87
CA MET A 161 22.07 -13.99 -8.17
C MET A 161 22.11 -12.64 -8.90
N LEU A 162 21.90 -11.54 -8.18
CA LEU A 162 21.87 -10.18 -8.73
C LEU A 162 23.23 -9.48 -8.64
N ARG A 163 24.16 -10.02 -7.86
CA ARG A 163 25.42 -9.35 -7.49
C ARG A 163 25.19 -7.98 -6.83
N VAL A 164 24.09 -7.86 -6.08
CA VAL A 164 23.73 -6.66 -5.33
C VAL A 164 23.80 -7.01 -3.84
N PRO A 165 24.65 -6.35 -3.03
CA PRO A 165 24.76 -6.65 -1.60
C PRO A 165 23.40 -6.66 -0.92
N LYS A 166 23.12 -7.58 0.00
CA LYS A 166 21.83 -7.65 0.72
C LYS A 166 21.41 -6.31 1.33
N ALA A 167 22.37 -5.54 1.84
CA ALA A 167 22.13 -4.21 2.40
C ALA A 167 21.65 -3.16 1.36
N SER A 168 21.97 -3.38 0.09
CA SER A 168 21.56 -2.57 -1.06
C SER A 168 20.22 -2.97 -1.65
N GLN A 169 19.62 -4.07 -1.17
CA GLN A 169 18.37 -4.61 -1.70
C GLN A 169 17.18 -4.04 -0.93
N VAL A 170 16.29 -3.35 -1.65
CA VAL A 170 15.01 -2.91 -1.12
C VAL A 170 13.90 -3.73 -1.75
N TYR A 171 13.13 -4.44 -0.92
CA TYR A 171 12.06 -5.33 -1.37
C TYR A 171 10.72 -4.60 -1.44
N TYR A 172 9.98 -4.80 -2.51
CA TYR A 172 8.60 -4.34 -2.64
C TYR A 172 7.65 -5.51 -2.87
N PHE A 173 6.46 -5.47 -2.27
CA PHE A 173 5.38 -6.43 -2.51
C PHE A 173 4.05 -5.70 -2.67
N GLY A 174 3.37 -5.92 -3.80
CA GLY A 174 2.15 -5.17 -4.12
C GLY A 174 2.36 -3.65 -4.14
N GLY A 175 3.56 -3.17 -4.47
CA GLY A 175 3.93 -1.75 -4.44
C GLY A 175 4.32 -1.20 -3.06
N ILE A 176 4.26 -2.00 -2.00
CA ILE A 176 4.62 -1.59 -0.63
C ILE A 176 6.02 -2.10 -0.29
N GLN A 177 6.90 -1.23 0.21
CA GLN A 177 8.22 -1.62 0.69
C GLN A 177 8.10 -2.55 1.89
N ILE A 178 8.76 -3.70 1.86
CA ILE A 178 8.79 -4.66 2.97
C ILE A 178 10.10 -4.49 3.74
N TYR A 179 10.00 -4.02 4.98
CA TYR A 179 11.15 -3.79 5.88
C TYR A 179 11.51 -5.00 6.73
N LYS A 180 10.54 -5.89 7.01
CA LYS A 180 10.83 -7.17 7.64
C LYS A 180 10.99 -8.19 6.54
N LEU A 181 12.11 -8.88 6.49
CA LEU A 181 12.31 -10.06 5.65
C LEU A 181 11.40 -11.25 6.06
N ASN A 182 10.33 -11.00 6.84
CA ASN A 182 9.55 -11.96 7.60
C ASN A 182 8.01 -11.97 7.35
N PRO A 183 7.42 -11.51 6.23
CA PRO A 183 6.09 -11.98 5.89
C PRO A 183 6.19 -13.46 5.48
N LYS A 184 5.30 -14.31 6.01
CA LYS A 184 5.20 -15.71 5.56
C LYS A 184 4.83 -15.71 4.08
N LEU A 185 5.76 -16.06 3.20
CA LEU A 185 5.50 -16.18 1.76
C LEU A 185 4.45 -17.26 1.47
N THR A 186 4.34 -18.26 2.35
CA THR A 186 3.32 -19.33 2.30
C THR A 186 1.90 -18.86 2.61
N SER A 187 1.70 -17.65 3.16
CA SER A 187 0.36 -17.08 3.37
C SER A 187 -0.19 -16.34 2.14
N ILE A 188 0.63 -16.18 1.09
CA ILE A 188 0.25 -15.49 -0.14
C ILE A 188 -0.33 -16.53 -1.09
N ASN A 189 -1.65 -16.73 -1.02
CA ASN A 189 -2.40 -17.66 -1.87
C ASN A 189 -2.53 -17.19 -3.35
N LYS A 190 -1.63 -16.32 -3.81
CA LYS A 190 -1.60 -15.79 -5.19
C LYS A 190 -0.29 -16.20 -5.84
N TYR A 191 -0.41 -16.88 -6.98
CA TYR A 191 0.66 -17.50 -7.77
C TYR A 191 1.72 -16.55 -8.35
N LEU A 192 1.74 -15.28 -7.96
CA LEU A 192 2.73 -14.33 -8.43
C LEU A 192 3.05 -13.31 -7.33
N SER A 193 4.24 -13.42 -6.75
CA SER A 193 4.81 -12.41 -5.87
C SER A 193 6.01 -11.80 -6.60
N VAL A 194 5.82 -10.62 -7.17
CA VAL A 194 6.93 -9.85 -7.74
C VAL A 194 7.59 -9.09 -6.61
N VAL A 195 8.87 -9.39 -6.39
CA VAL A 195 9.74 -8.66 -5.49
C VAL A 195 10.63 -7.78 -6.34
N ASN A 196 10.29 -6.50 -6.42
CA ASN A 196 11.18 -5.53 -7.05
C ASN A 196 12.36 -5.29 -6.09
N ILE A 197 13.58 -5.37 -6.62
CA ILE A 197 14.83 -5.11 -5.89
C ILE A 197 15.46 -3.85 -6.48
N GLU A 198 15.18 -2.71 -5.84
CA GLU A 198 15.89 -1.46 -6.13
C GLU A 198 17.31 -1.59 -5.57
N SER A 199 18.31 -1.57 -6.45
CA SER A 199 19.71 -1.48 -6.03
C SER A 199 20.00 -0.04 -5.64
N ARG A 200 20.25 0.20 -4.35
CA ARG A 200 20.77 1.48 -3.88
C ARG A 200 22.20 1.30 -3.40
N MET A 201 23.05 2.30 -3.71
CA MET A 201 24.37 2.37 -3.08
C MET A 201 24.13 2.47 -1.57
N PRO A 202 24.55 1.46 -0.80
CA PRO A 202 24.23 1.43 0.61
C PRO A 202 25.11 2.47 1.31
N LYS A 203 24.53 3.19 2.25
CA LYS A 203 25.26 4.15 3.07
C LYS A 203 25.67 3.47 4.37
N SER A 204 26.94 3.55 4.71
CA SER A 204 27.41 3.17 6.04
C SER A 204 27.22 4.35 6.99
N LEU A 205 26.58 4.11 8.13
CA LEU A 205 26.31 5.09 9.16
C LEU A 205 26.86 4.59 10.50
N ALA A 206 27.44 5.49 11.27
CA ALA A 206 27.84 5.24 12.65
C ALA A 206 26.92 6.03 13.60
N PHE A 207 26.36 5.34 14.58
CA PHE A 207 25.50 5.91 15.63
C PHE A 207 26.21 5.80 16.98
N LEU A 208 26.25 6.88 17.75
CA LEU A 208 26.77 6.87 19.11
C LEU A 208 25.63 7.14 20.10
N ILE A 209 25.31 6.15 20.95
CA ILE A 209 24.20 6.25 21.91
C ILE A 209 24.74 6.67 23.27
N ASP A 210 24.22 7.77 23.82
CA ASP A 210 24.60 8.37 25.11
C ASP A 210 26.13 8.45 25.33
N ASN A 211 26.90 8.64 24.25
CA ASN A 211 28.37 8.66 24.24
C ASN A 211 29.05 7.37 24.75
N GLN A 212 28.35 6.23 24.80
CA GLN A 212 28.87 4.99 25.37
C GLN A 212 29.11 3.88 24.36
N SER A 213 28.26 3.77 23.33
CA SER A 213 28.32 2.64 22.39
C SER A 213 28.16 3.11 20.95
N GLU A 214 29.13 2.73 20.11
CA GLU A 214 29.10 2.99 18.67
C GLU A 214 28.47 1.79 17.95
N PHE A 215 27.44 2.07 17.14
CA PHE A 215 26.73 1.09 16.32
C PHE A 215 26.91 1.45 14.85
N LYS A 216 27.32 0.49 14.03
CA LYS A 216 27.52 0.71 12.60
C LYS A 216 26.51 -0.10 11.81
N ILE A 217 25.73 0.57 10.97
CA ILE A 217 24.84 -0.09 10.03
C ILE A 217 25.20 0.29 8.61
N THR A 218 24.91 -0.60 7.68
CA THR A 218 24.98 -0.34 6.24
C THR A 218 23.56 -0.47 5.72
N THR A 219 22.98 0.64 5.24
CA THR A 219 21.55 0.74 4.95
C THR A 219 21.30 1.36 3.57
N SER A 220 20.22 0.92 2.92
CA SER A 220 19.68 1.51 1.69
C SER A 220 18.47 2.43 1.96
N ALA A 221 18.22 2.73 3.24
CA ALA A 221 17.21 3.68 3.70
C ALA A 221 17.33 5.04 2.99
N LYS A 222 16.18 5.72 2.88
CA LYS A 222 16.14 7.10 2.38
C LYS A 222 16.15 8.10 3.51
N LYS A 223 15.46 7.79 4.61
CA LYS A 223 15.30 8.65 5.77
C LYS A 223 16.11 8.11 6.95
N LEU A 224 16.44 9.01 7.87
CA LEU A 224 17.14 8.70 9.10
C LEU A 224 16.31 7.80 10.02
N TYR A 225 14.99 7.96 10.04
CA TYR A 225 14.08 7.06 10.74
C TYR A 225 14.25 5.60 10.31
N ASP A 226 14.20 5.32 9.00
CA ASP A 226 14.31 3.95 8.49
C ASP A 226 15.65 3.32 8.91
N ALA A 227 16.74 4.09 8.84
CA ALA A 227 18.06 3.65 9.28
C ALA A 227 18.11 3.35 10.79
N ILE A 228 17.55 4.23 11.62
CA ILE A 228 17.46 4.00 13.07
C ILE A 228 16.59 2.78 13.35
N PHE A 229 15.47 2.60 12.64
CA PHE A 229 14.60 1.44 12.78
C PHE A 229 15.36 0.13 12.47
N GLU A 230 16.10 0.08 11.35
CA GLU A 230 16.97 -1.06 11.01
C GLU A 230 18.04 -1.33 12.08
N MET A 231 18.67 -0.27 12.61
CA MET A 231 19.62 -0.38 13.72
C MET A 231 18.95 -0.99 14.97
N THR A 232 17.75 -0.54 15.33
CA THR A 232 17.05 -1.08 16.51
C THR A 232 16.67 -2.55 16.38
N GLU A 233 16.29 -2.99 15.18
CA GLU A 233 16.02 -4.41 14.89
C GLU A 233 17.31 -5.24 14.95
N SER A 234 18.43 -4.68 14.47
CA SER A 234 19.72 -5.40 14.42
C SER A 234 20.39 -5.53 15.80
N TYR A 235 20.30 -4.51 16.65
CA TYR A 235 21.01 -4.47 17.94
C TYR A 235 20.10 -4.60 19.17
N ASN A 236 18.78 -4.76 19.01
CA ASN A 236 17.81 -4.95 20.09
C ASN A 236 17.82 -3.84 21.17
N ILE A 237 18.07 -2.60 20.75
CA ILE A 237 18.19 -1.41 21.63
C ILE A 237 16.86 -0.66 21.84
N GLN A 238 15.70 -1.32 21.67
CA GLN A 238 14.39 -0.64 21.75
C GLN A 238 14.09 0.05 23.09
N ASN A 239 14.76 -0.37 24.17
CA ASN A 239 14.56 0.22 25.49
C ASN A 239 15.15 1.64 25.61
N PHE A 240 16.00 2.04 24.68
CA PHE A 240 16.49 3.41 24.58
C PHE A 240 15.38 4.39 24.18
N PHE A 241 14.39 3.95 23.41
CA PHE A 241 13.34 4.78 22.82
C PHE A 241 12.12 4.94 23.75
N ILE A 242 12.36 5.21 25.03
CA ILE A 242 11.32 5.42 26.05
C ILE A 242 11.11 6.90 26.42
N SER A 243 11.89 7.79 25.83
CA SER A 243 11.88 9.23 26.12
C SER A 243 12.21 10.03 24.86
N ASN A 244 12.19 11.36 24.97
CA ASN A 244 12.67 12.21 23.89
C ASN A 244 14.13 11.94 23.57
N ILE A 245 14.39 11.76 22.29
CA ILE A 245 15.73 11.55 21.77
C ILE A 245 16.15 12.80 21.01
N SER A 246 17.35 13.27 21.32
CA SER A 246 18.06 14.20 20.46
C SER A 246 18.86 13.41 19.44
N ILE A 247 18.66 13.71 18.16
CA ILE A 247 19.48 13.19 17.08
C ILE A 247 20.36 14.34 16.59
N LYS A 248 21.68 14.19 16.70
CA LYS A 248 22.63 15.26 16.40
C LYS A 248 23.80 14.75 15.58
N ASN A 249 24.47 15.66 14.89
CA ASN A 249 25.74 15.39 14.21
C ASN A 249 26.94 15.78 15.08
N SER A 250 28.16 15.56 14.58
CA SER A 250 29.43 15.93 15.23
C SER A 250 29.58 17.42 15.51
N ASN A 251 28.87 18.27 14.75
CA ASN A 251 28.81 19.72 14.95
C ASN A 251 27.65 20.16 15.86
N ASN A 252 27.00 19.22 16.58
CA ASN A 252 25.86 19.46 17.48
C ASN A 252 24.62 20.05 16.76
N GLN A 253 24.55 19.96 15.43
CA GLN A 253 23.36 20.31 14.65
C GLN A 253 22.32 19.19 14.80
N ARG A 254 21.06 19.58 15.02
CA ARG A 254 19.94 18.65 15.18
C ARG A 254 19.50 18.09 13.83
N TYR A 255 19.34 16.77 13.78
CA TYR A 255 18.59 16.06 12.74
C TYR A 255 17.18 15.73 13.23
N THR A 256 16.25 15.58 12.30
CA THR A 256 14.92 15.00 12.55
C THR A 256 14.86 13.58 11.99
N PHE A 257 13.86 12.81 12.40
CA PHE A 257 13.60 11.48 11.85
C PHE A 257 13.38 11.48 10.32
N ASP A 258 12.88 12.59 9.76
CA ASP A 258 12.66 12.76 8.32
C ASP A 258 13.90 13.17 7.50
N THR A 259 15.03 13.43 8.17
CA THR A 259 16.29 13.82 7.52
C THR A 259 16.67 12.80 6.45
N LEU A 260 16.93 13.26 5.22
CA LEU A 260 17.38 12.39 4.13
C LEU A 260 18.82 11.92 4.36
N LEU A 261 19.09 10.63 4.17
CA LEU A 261 20.45 10.11 4.35
C LEU A 261 21.44 10.68 3.31
N SER A 262 20.96 11.16 2.16
CA SER A 262 21.80 11.77 1.13
C SER A 262 22.46 13.07 1.57
N ILE A 263 21.92 13.74 2.60
CA ILE A 263 22.50 14.98 3.13
C ILE A 263 23.43 14.77 4.32
N ILE A 264 23.45 13.56 4.88
CA ILE A 264 24.37 13.19 5.97
C ILE A 264 25.70 12.80 5.33
N PRO A 265 26.87 13.31 5.74
CA PRO A 265 28.16 12.86 5.22
C PRO A 265 28.43 11.37 5.54
N ASP A 266 29.17 10.65 4.68
CA ASP A 266 29.42 9.21 4.86
C ASP A 266 30.25 8.86 6.10
N ASN A 267 31.09 9.79 6.57
CA ASN A 267 31.93 9.61 7.75
C ASN A 267 31.34 10.28 9.00
N GLU A 268 30.09 10.75 8.94
CA GLU A 268 29.43 11.44 10.05
C GLU A 268 29.07 10.45 11.16
N ILE A 269 29.37 10.81 12.41
CA ILE A 269 28.86 10.10 13.59
C ILE A 269 27.54 10.77 14.01
N ILE A 270 26.48 9.98 14.08
CA ILE A 270 25.15 10.41 14.50
C ILE A 270 24.98 10.13 15.99
N TYR A 271 24.83 11.17 16.79
CA TYR A 271 24.67 11.09 18.23
C TYR A 271 23.19 10.95 18.57
N LEU A 272 22.85 9.88 19.30
CA LEU A 272 21.53 9.65 19.87
C LEU A 272 21.65 9.83 21.37
N SER A 273 21.06 10.89 21.91
CA SER A 273 21.11 11.17 23.35
C SER A 273 19.72 11.33 23.92
N THR A 274 19.44 10.77 25.08
CA THR A 274 18.22 11.07 25.81
C THR A 274 18.23 12.53 26.28
N ILE A 275 17.12 13.24 26.10
CA ILE A 275 16.98 14.61 26.59
C ILE A 275 16.31 14.56 27.96
N ASN A 276 17.03 15.05 28.98
CA ASN A 276 16.41 15.31 30.28
C ASN A 276 15.65 16.63 30.18
N LEU A 277 14.32 16.57 30.17
CA LEU A 277 13.47 17.74 30.09
C LEU A 277 13.17 18.30 31.48
N SER A 278 13.24 19.62 31.62
CA SER A 278 12.75 20.33 32.81
C SER A 278 11.23 20.22 32.93
N ASP A 279 10.53 20.31 31.80
CA ASP A 279 9.08 20.19 31.71
C ASP A 279 8.73 18.89 30.98
N LYS A 280 8.04 17.99 31.68
CA LYS A 280 7.67 16.68 31.16
C LYS A 280 6.18 16.64 30.89
N PHE A 281 5.82 16.32 29.65
CA PHE A 281 4.48 15.92 29.31
C PHE A 281 4.34 14.41 29.58
N ASN A 282 3.64 14.05 30.65
CA ASN A 282 3.37 12.65 30.99
C ASN A 282 2.29 12.12 30.06
N LEU A 283 2.66 11.21 29.16
CA LEU A 283 1.72 10.58 28.23
C LEU A 283 1.51 9.12 28.63
N THR A 284 0.25 8.75 28.92
CA THR A 284 -0.13 7.34 29.04
C THR A 284 -0.37 6.78 27.65
N VAL A 285 0.42 5.77 27.27
CA VAL A 285 0.28 5.07 26.00
C VAL A 285 -0.31 3.70 26.25
N ASP A 286 -1.49 3.44 25.70
CA ASP A 286 -2.13 2.13 25.74
C ASP A 286 -1.86 1.35 24.45
N PHE A 287 -1.25 0.18 24.62
CA PHE A 287 -0.95 -0.73 23.53
C PHE A 287 -1.04 -2.19 23.97
N LYS A 288 -1.99 -2.94 23.39
CA LYS A 288 -2.25 -4.36 23.71
C LYS A 288 -2.52 -4.59 25.21
N ASP A 289 -3.39 -3.77 25.80
CA ASP A 289 -3.76 -3.85 27.22
C ASP A 289 -2.58 -3.56 28.17
N LEU A 290 -1.53 -2.92 27.66
CA LEU A 290 -0.39 -2.43 28.44
C LEU A 290 -0.37 -0.91 28.37
N SER A 291 -0.60 -0.28 29.53
CA SER A 291 -0.41 1.15 29.70
C SER A 291 1.01 1.44 30.18
N ILE A 292 1.76 2.21 29.40
CA ILE A 292 3.12 2.64 29.72
C ILE A 292 3.17 4.16 29.72
N ASN A 293 3.80 4.73 30.75
CA ASN A 293 4.00 6.17 30.85
C ASN A 293 5.29 6.58 30.15
N PHE A 294 5.21 7.64 29.37
CA PHE A 294 6.35 8.24 28.69
C PHE A 294 6.46 9.73 29.06
N ASP A 295 7.69 10.21 29.15
CA ASP A 295 7.99 11.63 29.33
C ASP A 295 8.37 12.23 27.97
N PHE A 296 7.53 13.13 27.46
CA PHE A 296 7.75 13.84 26.19
C PHE A 296 7.91 15.35 26.36
N ASP A 297 8.58 16.01 25.41
CA ASP A 297 8.55 17.47 25.28
C ASP A 297 7.15 17.87 24.83
N PRO A 298 6.47 18.82 25.50
CA PRO A 298 5.16 19.30 25.06
C PRO A 298 5.17 19.77 23.60
N ASN A 299 6.30 20.23 23.07
CA ASN A 299 6.43 20.69 21.69
C ASN A 299 6.79 19.57 20.70
N THR A 300 6.91 18.32 21.13
CA THR A 300 7.15 17.18 20.24
C THR A 300 6.00 17.07 19.22
N PRO A 301 6.30 17.10 17.91
CA PRO A 301 5.30 16.85 16.86
C PRO A 301 4.68 15.45 16.98
N ILE A 302 3.41 15.31 16.64
CA ILE A 302 2.73 14.00 16.66
C ILE A 302 3.40 12.99 15.72
N SER A 303 3.95 13.45 14.58
CA SER A 303 4.75 12.62 13.67
C SER A 303 6.01 12.05 14.33
N GLU A 304 6.72 12.85 15.13
CA GLU A 304 7.91 12.43 15.87
C GLU A 304 7.58 11.44 16.99
N LEU A 305 6.47 11.69 17.71
CA LEU A 305 5.93 10.73 18.67
C LEU A 305 5.66 9.37 18.02
N LYS A 306 5.05 9.35 16.83
CA LYS A 306 4.76 8.13 16.07
C LYS A 306 6.02 7.35 15.70
N TYR A 307 7.10 8.04 15.34
CA TYR A 307 8.41 7.42 15.10
C TYR A 307 8.99 6.78 16.37
N ILE A 308 8.93 7.47 17.51
CA ILE A 308 9.45 6.95 18.78
C ILE A 308 8.67 5.70 19.22
N LEU A 309 7.34 5.77 19.18
CA LEU A 309 6.47 4.64 19.50
C LEU A 309 6.68 3.47 18.53
N SER A 310 6.90 3.79 17.24
CA SER A 310 7.25 2.79 16.23
C SER A 310 8.50 1.99 16.57
N LEU A 311 9.57 2.69 16.97
CA LEU A 311 10.85 2.10 17.36
C LEU A 311 10.69 1.26 18.63
N LYS A 312 9.94 1.76 19.62
CA LYS A 312 9.66 1.05 20.87
C LYS A 312 8.92 -0.28 20.66
N TYR A 313 7.88 -0.28 19.83
CA TYR A 313 6.99 -1.44 19.65
C TYR A 313 7.32 -2.31 18.44
N LYS A 314 8.37 -1.99 17.67
CA LYS A 314 8.76 -2.70 16.43
C LYS A 314 7.64 -2.77 15.39
N ILE A 315 6.98 -1.63 15.20
CA ILE A 315 5.85 -1.45 14.28
C ILE A 315 6.18 -0.25 13.42
N HIS A 316 6.44 -0.45 12.13
CA HIS A 316 6.65 0.66 11.20
C HIS A 316 5.53 1.72 11.40
N GLU A 317 5.90 2.99 11.49
CA GLU A 317 5.01 4.17 11.56
C GLU A 317 3.81 4.12 10.61
N ASN A 318 3.99 3.59 9.38
CA ASN A 318 2.91 3.44 8.40
C ASN A 318 1.80 2.48 8.86
N TYR A 319 2.12 1.63 9.82
CA TYR A 319 1.18 0.73 10.47
C TYR A 319 0.81 1.15 11.88
N LEU A 320 1.16 2.36 12.30
CA LEU A 320 0.69 2.94 13.54
C LEU A 320 -0.36 4.01 13.24
N SER A 321 -1.44 4.00 14.00
CA SER A 321 -2.28 5.19 14.15
C SER A 321 -2.38 5.53 15.62
N ILE A 322 -2.39 6.82 15.91
CA ILE A 322 -2.51 7.37 17.25
C ILE A 322 -3.93 7.92 17.36
N SER A 323 -4.63 7.57 18.43
CA SER A 323 -5.94 8.13 18.77
C SER A 323 -5.97 8.54 20.23
N SER A 324 -6.74 9.56 20.58
CA SER A 324 -6.99 9.95 21.97
C SER A 324 -8.39 9.49 22.37
N THR A 325 -8.59 9.21 23.66
CA THR A 325 -9.87 8.77 24.23
C THR A 325 -10.95 9.86 24.13
N PHE A 326 -10.55 11.13 24.16
CA PHE A 326 -11.48 12.25 24.29
C PHE A 326 -11.36 13.31 23.18
N THR A 327 -10.30 13.26 22.38
CA THR A 327 -9.98 14.29 21.39
C THR A 327 -9.57 13.69 20.05
N GLU A 328 -9.92 14.38 18.96
CA GLU A 328 -9.32 14.10 17.66
C GLU A 328 -7.88 14.60 17.67
N ILE A 329 -6.95 13.81 17.15
CA ILE A 329 -5.53 14.16 17.10
C ILE A 329 -5.23 14.81 15.76
N ASP A 330 -4.77 16.06 15.80
CA ASP A 330 -4.15 16.75 14.68
C ASP A 330 -2.72 16.23 14.48
N GLU A 331 -2.51 15.44 13.43
CA GLU A 331 -1.21 14.82 13.11
C GLU A 331 -0.13 15.85 12.71
N GLU A 332 -0.52 17.07 12.33
CA GLU A 332 0.41 18.18 12.06
C GLU A 332 0.71 19.01 13.31
N GLY A 333 -0.01 18.75 14.41
CA GLY A 333 0.15 19.44 15.68
C GLY A 333 1.29 18.90 16.56
N THR A 334 1.41 19.47 17.75
CA THR A 334 2.30 19.02 18.82
C THR A 334 1.52 18.31 19.92
N LEU A 335 2.23 17.68 20.87
CA LEU A 335 1.60 17.15 22.08
C LEU A 335 0.84 18.22 22.86
N LEU A 336 1.39 19.43 22.98
CA LEU A 336 0.77 20.54 23.69
C LEU A 336 -0.50 21.04 23.00
N SER A 337 -0.50 21.16 21.66
CA SER A 337 -1.68 21.62 20.93
C SER A 337 -2.82 20.59 20.97
N ASN A 338 -2.48 19.31 20.99
CA ASN A 338 -3.45 18.21 21.10
C ASN A 338 -3.89 17.95 22.56
N ASN A 339 -3.04 18.31 23.53
CA ASN A 339 -3.16 18.07 24.97
C ASN A 339 -3.79 16.70 25.34
N PRO A 340 -3.24 15.57 24.85
CA PRO A 340 -3.83 14.26 25.13
C PRO A 340 -3.35 13.74 26.50
N ASP A 341 -4.29 13.46 27.41
CA ASP A 341 -3.96 12.78 28.68
C ASP A 341 -3.58 11.30 28.44
N MET A 342 -4.15 10.69 27.40
CA MET A 342 -3.96 9.30 27.03
C MET A 342 -3.99 9.16 25.51
N ILE A 343 -3.01 8.41 24.99
CA ILE A 343 -2.96 8.01 23.59
C ILE A 343 -3.11 6.49 23.50
N ILE A 344 -3.97 6.05 22.59
CA ILE A 344 -4.16 4.67 22.20
C ILE A 344 -3.39 4.45 20.90
N ILE A 345 -2.50 3.46 20.90
CA ILE A 345 -1.80 3.03 19.69
C ILE A 345 -2.58 1.90 19.04
N ASN A 346 -3.00 2.12 17.79
CA ASN A 346 -3.55 1.04 16.97
C ASN A 346 -2.48 0.52 16.01
N ASP A 347 -2.13 -0.77 16.14
CA ASP A 347 -1.30 -1.50 15.18
C ASP A 347 -2.16 -1.86 13.97
N LEU A 348 -2.09 -1.05 12.92
CA LEU A 348 -2.85 -1.22 11.68
C LEU A 348 -2.46 -2.49 10.91
N ARG A 349 -1.32 -3.15 11.21
CA ARG A 349 -1.05 -4.50 10.67
C ARG A 349 -2.08 -5.48 11.18
N ARG A 350 -2.71 -5.19 12.32
CA ARG A 350 -3.76 -6.03 12.88
C ARG A 350 -5.07 -5.70 12.18
N GLY A 351 -5.31 -4.41 11.90
CA GLY A 351 -6.51 -3.88 11.26
C GLY A 351 -7.24 -2.97 12.26
N GLY A 352 -8.00 -2.00 11.77
CA GLY A 352 -8.75 -1.05 12.59
C GLY A 352 -10.02 -1.70 13.15
N ASN A 353 -10.55 -1.13 14.24
CA ASN A 353 -11.80 -1.57 14.83
C ASN A 353 -12.95 -1.27 13.87
N ILE A 354 -13.51 -2.30 13.24
CA ILE A 354 -14.70 -2.18 12.41
C ILE A 354 -15.85 -2.76 13.20
N ALA A 355 -16.79 -1.91 13.58
CA ALA A 355 -18.01 -2.33 14.23
C ALA A 355 -19.05 -2.71 13.16
N LEU A 356 -19.19 -4.01 12.87
CA LEU A 356 -20.21 -4.55 11.97
C LEU A 356 -21.18 -5.46 12.71
N PRO A 357 -22.43 -5.63 12.24
CA PRO A 357 -23.31 -6.65 12.80
C PRO A 357 -22.65 -8.05 12.79
N ASN A 358 -22.96 -8.88 13.78
CA ASN A 358 -22.54 -10.29 13.77
C ASN A 358 -23.36 -11.04 12.69
N LEU A 359 -22.69 -11.52 11.65
CA LEU A 359 -23.35 -12.21 10.55
C LEU A 359 -23.74 -13.66 10.86
N ASN A 360 -23.34 -14.20 12.02
CA ASN A 360 -23.77 -15.53 12.49
C ASN A 360 -25.07 -15.48 13.32
N ASP A 361 -25.69 -14.31 13.47
CA ASP A 361 -26.84 -14.09 14.33
C ASP A 361 -28.12 -13.92 13.50
N ASP A 362 -28.67 -15.04 13.03
CA ASP A 362 -29.81 -15.09 12.11
C ASP A 362 -31.08 -14.45 12.70
N GLU A 363 -31.24 -14.47 14.02
CA GLU A 363 -32.38 -13.84 14.73
C GLU A 363 -32.41 -12.31 14.57
N LYS A 364 -31.32 -11.71 14.09
CA LYS A 364 -31.19 -10.28 13.87
C LYS A 364 -31.42 -9.83 12.43
N ILE A 365 -31.73 -10.73 11.51
CA ILE A 365 -32.02 -10.37 10.13
C ILE A 365 -33.43 -9.75 10.05
N ILE A 366 -33.52 -8.57 9.42
CA ILE A 366 -34.77 -7.93 9.05
C ILE A 366 -34.99 -8.14 7.56
N TYR A 367 -36.19 -8.62 7.24
CA TYR A 367 -36.68 -8.86 5.89
C TYR A 367 -37.57 -7.67 5.47
N ILE A 368 -37.21 -7.00 4.39
CA ILE A 368 -38.01 -5.91 3.81
C ILE A 368 -38.40 -6.25 2.38
N LYS A 369 -39.72 -6.21 2.12
CA LYS A 369 -40.27 -6.34 0.77
C LYS A 369 -39.99 -5.10 -0.08
N HIS A 370 -39.83 -5.31 -1.38
CA HIS A 370 -39.73 -4.22 -2.33
C HIS A 370 -40.99 -3.33 -2.30
N ASN A 371 -40.76 -2.04 -2.49
CA ASN A 371 -41.80 -1.04 -2.65
C ASN A 371 -41.46 -0.19 -3.88
N ASP A 372 -42.30 -0.25 -4.89
CA ASP A 372 -42.11 0.45 -6.17
C ASP A 372 -42.14 1.99 -6.02
N GLY A 373 -42.70 2.49 -4.91
CA GLY A 373 -42.68 3.92 -4.57
C GLY A 373 -41.46 4.37 -3.78
N ALA A 374 -40.46 3.52 -3.56
CA ALA A 374 -39.27 3.89 -2.79
C ALA A 374 -38.43 4.96 -3.54
N PRO A 375 -37.88 5.96 -2.82
CA PRO A 375 -37.02 6.96 -3.45
C PRO A 375 -35.72 6.33 -3.96
N ASN A 376 -35.12 6.93 -5.00
CA ASN A 376 -33.93 6.40 -5.68
C ASN A 376 -32.74 6.10 -4.76
N TYR A 377 -32.61 6.80 -3.63
CA TYR A 377 -31.55 6.57 -2.65
C TYR A 377 -31.82 5.40 -1.70
N ARG A 378 -32.95 4.69 -1.82
CA ARG A 378 -33.29 3.46 -1.09
C ARG A 378 -33.36 2.23 -1.99
N VAL A 379 -32.93 2.35 -3.25
CA VAL A 379 -32.92 1.22 -4.20
C VAL A 379 -31.84 0.22 -3.83
N VAL A 380 -32.27 -1.02 -3.62
CA VAL A 380 -31.43 -2.20 -3.36
C VAL A 380 -31.08 -2.87 -4.69
N ARG A 381 -29.82 -3.26 -4.86
CA ARG A 381 -29.33 -4.06 -6.00
C ARG A 381 -28.82 -5.41 -5.51
N GLU A 382 -28.68 -6.34 -6.45
CA GLU A 382 -28.17 -7.67 -6.14
C GLU A 382 -26.74 -7.62 -5.56
N GLY A 383 -26.46 -8.47 -4.58
CA GLY A 383 -25.20 -8.52 -3.84
C GLY A 383 -25.24 -7.79 -2.48
N LEU A 384 -24.08 -7.21 -2.10
CA LEU A 384 -23.89 -6.49 -0.85
C LEU A 384 -24.41 -5.06 -0.92
N ASN A 385 -25.12 -4.64 0.13
CA ASN A 385 -25.70 -3.31 0.26
C ASN A 385 -25.43 -2.71 1.65
N TRP A 386 -25.02 -1.45 1.71
CA TRP A 386 -24.83 -0.71 2.96
C TRP A 386 -26.05 0.11 3.32
N LYS A 387 -26.49 0.01 4.58
CA LYS A 387 -27.52 0.86 5.15
C LYS A 387 -26.86 1.98 5.96
N SER A 388 -27.16 3.22 5.61
CA SER A 388 -26.61 4.43 6.23
C SER A 388 -27.67 5.51 6.39
N TYR A 389 -27.33 6.58 7.11
CA TYR A 389 -28.10 7.83 7.11
C TYR A 389 -27.30 8.94 6.42
N CYS A 390 -27.93 9.69 5.51
CA CYS A 390 -27.28 10.85 4.91
C CYS A 390 -27.35 12.05 5.85
N ARG A 391 -26.20 12.59 6.27
CA ARG A 391 -26.13 13.75 7.17
C ARG A 391 -25.88 15.08 6.45
N ASN A 392 -25.76 15.06 5.12
CA ASN A 392 -25.61 16.27 4.32
C ASN A 392 -26.91 17.09 4.34
N ARG A 393 -26.84 18.36 4.78
CA ARG A 393 -27.98 19.27 4.92
C ARG A 393 -28.61 19.70 3.59
N GLU A 394 -27.86 19.58 2.50
CA GLU A 394 -28.32 19.95 1.16
C GLU A 394 -28.87 18.76 0.36
N CYS A 395 -28.84 17.56 0.94
CA CYS A 395 -29.24 16.34 0.26
C CYS A 395 -30.74 16.09 0.41
N ALA A 396 -31.41 15.67 -0.66
CA ALA A 396 -32.80 15.22 -0.61
C ALA A 396 -33.04 14.07 0.38
N ALA A 397 -31.99 13.31 0.73
CA ALA A 397 -32.02 12.23 1.70
C ALA A 397 -31.55 12.66 3.11
N GLN A 398 -31.45 13.96 3.43
CA GLN A 398 -31.00 14.43 4.74
C GLN A 398 -31.79 13.77 5.88
N GLY A 399 -31.06 13.16 6.82
CA GLY A 399 -31.63 12.46 7.98
C GLY A 399 -32.36 11.15 7.63
N GLN A 400 -32.41 10.75 6.36
CA GLN A 400 -33.10 9.55 5.91
C GLN A 400 -32.14 8.39 5.66
N ILE A 401 -32.70 7.18 5.67
CA ILE A 401 -31.98 5.96 5.31
C ILE A 401 -31.63 6.01 3.83
N VAL A 402 -30.37 5.70 3.53
CA VAL A 402 -29.86 5.51 2.17
C VAL A 402 -29.23 4.12 2.04
N ILE A 403 -29.38 3.52 0.86
CA ILE A 403 -28.82 2.22 0.50
C ILE A 403 -27.70 2.41 -0.51
N SER A 404 -26.47 2.06 -0.12
CA SER A 404 -25.29 2.18 -0.97
C SER A 404 -24.87 0.80 -1.48
N ASN A 405 -25.07 0.57 -2.77
CA ASN A 405 -24.91 -0.72 -3.43
C ASN A 405 -23.43 -1.04 -3.68
N SER A 406 -22.89 -2.09 -3.03
CA SER A 406 -21.50 -2.55 -3.22
C SER A 406 -21.36 -3.76 -4.18
N GLY A 407 -22.49 -4.43 -4.47
CA GLY A 407 -22.58 -5.50 -5.45
C GLY A 407 -21.88 -6.78 -5.03
N TYR A 408 -21.46 -7.56 -6.03
CA TYR A 408 -20.75 -8.82 -5.88
C TYR A 408 -19.23 -8.65 -5.67
N GLY A 409 -18.57 -9.76 -5.35
CA GLY A 409 -17.14 -9.90 -5.24
C GLY A 409 -16.64 -10.06 -3.81
N ILE A 410 -15.33 -10.08 -3.67
CA ILE A 410 -14.64 -10.18 -2.39
C ILE A 410 -14.38 -8.76 -1.88
N LYS A 411 -14.85 -8.46 -0.67
CA LYS A 411 -14.61 -7.20 0.02
C LYS A 411 -13.82 -7.46 1.29
N GLU A 412 -12.76 -6.72 1.49
CA GLU A 412 -11.92 -6.80 2.69
C GLU A 412 -11.92 -5.45 3.38
N TYR A 413 -12.28 -5.47 4.65
CA TYR A 413 -12.33 -4.31 5.51
C TYR A 413 -11.32 -4.54 6.63
N SER A 414 -10.30 -3.68 6.65
CA SER A 414 -9.23 -3.69 7.65
C SER A 414 -9.07 -2.32 8.31
N LYS A 415 -9.97 -1.37 8.03
CA LYS A 415 -10.08 -0.02 8.60
C LYS A 415 -11.56 0.39 8.58
N ASN A 416 -11.88 1.54 9.19
CA ASN A 416 -13.18 2.19 9.03
C ASN A 416 -13.64 2.14 7.57
N ILE A 417 -14.90 1.76 7.36
CA ILE A 417 -15.49 1.66 6.03
C ILE A 417 -15.79 3.09 5.58
N THR A 418 -14.88 3.66 4.79
CA THR A 418 -14.86 5.11 4.47
C THR A 418 -15.32 5.43 3.05
N ASP A 419 -15.53 4.40 2.22
CA ASP A 419 -15.86 4.54 0.79
C ASP A 419 -17.37 4.37 0.53
N VAL A 420 -18.20 4.38 1.58
CA VAL A 420 -19.65 4.34 1.42
C VAL A 420 -20.16 5.75 1.09
N MET A 421 -20.83 5.88 -0.05
CA MET A 421 -21.28 7.16 -0.59
C MET A 421 -22.80 7.21 -0.66
N CYS A 422 -23.39 8.32 -0.25
CA CYS A 422 -24.82 8.56 -0.42
C CYS A 422 -25.17 8.54 -1.92
N PRO A 423 -26.10 7.68 -2.39
CA PRO A 423 -26.50 7.62 -3.79
C PRO A 423 -27.22 8.89 -4.29
N ALA A 424 -27.74 9.74 -3.39
CA ALA A 424 -28.41 10.99 -3.77
C ALA A 424 -27.45 12.18 -3.95
N CYS A 425 -26.43 12.32 -3.10
CA CYS A 425 -25.54 13.50 -3.12
C CYS A 425 -24.06 13.17 -3.29
N SER A 426 -23.70 11.89 -3.39
CA SER A 426 -22.32 11.41 -3.54
C SER A 426 -21.36 11.90 -2.45
N LYS A 427 -21.87 12.29 -1.27
CA LYS A 427 -21.05 12.57 -0.08
C LYS A 427 -20.87 11.30 0.74
N LYS A 428 -19.74 11.21 1.44
CA LYS A 428 -19.42 10.08 2.33
C LYS A 428 -20.48 9.94 3.43
N VAL A 429 -20.84 8.70 3.71
CA VAL A 429 -21.76 8.33 4.79
C VAL A 429 -21.16 7.21 5.63
N ASN A 430 -21.50 7.17 6.92
CA ASN A 430 -21.06 6.09 7.79
C ASN A 430 -22.04 4.92 7.66
N PRO A 431 -21.58 3.69 7.38
CA PRO A 431 -22.43 2.50 7.41
C PRO A 431 -22.88 2.19 8.83
N GLU A 432 -24.19 2.04 9.01
CA GLU A 432 -24.78 1.62 10.29
C GLU A 432 -25.04 0.12 10.31
N SER A 433 -25.42 -0.44 9.16
CA SER A 433 -25.62 -1.87 8.97
C SER A 433 -25.33 -2.26 7.52
N LEU A 434 -25.36 -3.57 7.25
CA LEU A 434 -25.22 -4.15 5.92
C LEU A 434 -26.34 -5.16 5.66
N GLY A 435 -26.59 -5.41 4.38
CA GLY A 435 -27.57 -6.38 3.94
C GLY A 435 -27.24 -7.00 2.59
N PHE A 436 -28.03 -8.01 2.24
CA PHE A 436 -27.84 -8.89 1.10
C PHE A 436 -29.15 -9.03 0.32
N TYR A 437 -29.03 -9.11 -1.00
CA TYR A 437 -30.16 -9.30 -1.91
C TYR A 437 -29.74 -10.18 -3.09
N LYS A 438 -30.48 -11.26 -3.38
CA LYS A 438 -30.24 -12.17 -4.53
C LYS A 438 -28.77 -12.58 -4.69
N CYS A 439 -28.20 -13.12 -3.63
CA CYS A 439 -26.79 -13.51 -3.61
C CYS A 439 -26.49 -14.64 -2.64
N ARG A 440 -25.32 -15.25 -2.81
CA ARG A 440 -24.70 -16.12 -1.81
C ARG A 440 -23.63 -15.32 -1.08
N GLN A 441 -23.47 -15.52 0.22
CA GLN A 441 -22.38 -14.91 0.97
C GLN A 441 -21.69 -15.88 1.91
N MET A 442 -20.40 -15.66 2.11
CA MET A 442 -19.65 -16.21 3.23
C MET A 442 -18.68 -15.17 3.74
N PHE A 443 -18.34 -15.22 5.02
CA PHE A 443 -17.38 -14.30 5.62
C PHE A 443 -16.29 -15.03 6.41
N LEU A 444 -15.17 -14.33 6.55
CA LEU A 444 -14.06 -14.68 7.42
C LEU A 444 -13.63 -13.40 8.13
N GLY A 445 -13.70 -13.41 9.46
CA GLY A 445 -13.31 -12.27 10.26
C GLY A 445 -12.37 -12.67 11.39
N THR A 446 -11.60 -11.70 11.87
CA THR A 446 -10.83 -11.81 13.10
C THR A 446 -11.38 -10.78 14.07
N THR A 447 -11.82 -11.21 15.25
CA THR A 447 -12.36 -10.33 16.30
C THR A 447 -11.22 -9.53 16.96
N LEU A 448 -11.57 -8.55 17.80
CA LEU A 448 -10.57 -7.85 18.63
C LEU A 448 -9.82 -8.78 19.59
N SER A 449 -10.49 -9.81 20.11
CA SER A 449 -9.88 -10.86 20.92
C SER A 449 -9.01 -11.84 20.11
N ARG A 450 -8.79 -11.55 18.81
CA ARG A 450 -8.02 -12.35 17.84
C ARG A 450 -8.57 -13.75 17.59
N LYS A 451 -9.85 -13.96 17.90
CA LYS A 451 -10.54 -15.20 17.50
C LYS A 451 -10.87 -15.09 16.02
N VAL A 452 -10.48 -16.11 15.26
CA VAL A 452 -10.89 -16.24 13.86
C VAL A 452 -12.31 -16.81 13.86
N GLU A 453 -13.23 -16.09 13.21
CA GLU A 453 -14.60 -16.53 13.02
C GLU A 453 -14.89 -16.64 11.53
N ARG A 454 -15.60 -17.71 11.16
CA ARG A 454 -15.99 -17.99 9.79
C ARG A 454 -17.49 -18.23 9.76
N GLY A 455 -18.17 -17.54 8.86
CA GLY A 455 -19.56 -17.80 8.55
C GLY A 455 -19.71 -18.98 7.62
N ASN A 456 -20.81 -19.73 7.78
CA ASN A 456 -21.24 -20.68 6.78
C ASN A 456 -21.70 -19.95 5.51
N LEU A 457 -21.79 -20.68 4.40
CA LEU A 457 -22.41 -20.17 3.18
C LEU A 457 -23.90 -19.93 3.45
N VAL A 458 -24.35 -18.69 3.30
CA VAL A 458 -25.76 -18.30 3.40
C VAL A 458 -26.25 -17.87 2.02
N ILE A 459 -27.45 -18.31 1.66
CA ILE A 459 -28.07 -18.05 0.36
C ILE A 459 -29.31 -17.20 0.57
N TYR A 460 -29.37 -16.04 -0.10
CA TYR A 460 -30.52 -15.12 -0.06
C TYR A 460 -31.26 -15.15 -1.39
N GLU A 461 -32.18 -16.11 -1.56
CA GLU A 461 -32.95 -16.32 -2.80
C GLU A 461 -34.29 -15.58 -2.82
N ASN A 462 -34.75 -15.09 -1.67
CA ASN A 462 -36.02 -14.38 -1.57
C ASN A 462 -35.98 -13.02 -2.28
N ASP A 463 -37.14 -12.59 -2.79
CA ASP A 463 -37.37 -11.23 -3.30
C ASP A 463 -37.48 -10.19 -2.18
N GLU A 464 -36.71 -10.35 -1.10
CA GLU A 464 -36.70 -9.45 0.05
C GLU A 464 -35.27 -8.99 0.32
N PHE A 465 -35.13 -7.73 0.72
CA PHE A 465 -33.85 -7.20 1.18
C PHE A 465 -33.62 -7.60 2.64
N ASN A 466 -32.51 -8.28 2.89
CA ASN A 466 -32.16 -8.84 4.19
C ASN A 466 -31.04 -8.01 4.81
N TYR A 467 -31.26 -7.33 5.94
CA TYR A 467 -30.19 -6.59 6.63
C TYR A 467 -30.21 -6.84 8.13
N PHE A 468 -29.07 -6.66 8.78
CA PHE A 468 -28.91 -6.98 10.20
C PHE A 468 -29.38 -5.81 11.09
N LYS A 469 -30.08 -6.10 12.19
CA LYS A 469 -30.46 -5.10 13.21
C LYS A 469 -29.24 -4.35 13.75
N GLU A 470 -29.43 -3.06 14.05
CA GLU A 470 -28.37 -2.15 14.53
C GLU A 470 -27.91 -2.42 15.98
N HIS A 471 -28.35 -3.51 16.60
CA HIS A 471 -28.11 -3.78 18.02
C HIS A 471 -26.92 -4.71 18.25
N LYS A 472 -25.98 -4.25 19.09
CA LYS A 472 -24.69 -4.88 19.41
C LYS A 472 -23.85 -5.15 18.16
N LYS A 473 -23.10 -4.12 17.75
CA LYS A 473 -22.05 -4.27 16.74
C LYS A 473 -20.97 -5.22 17.27
N HIS A 474 -20.50 -6.12 16.42
CA HIS A 474 -19.37 -6.98 16.66
C HIS A 474 -18.11 -6.27 16.15
N GLU A 475 -17.09 -6.21 17.00
CA GLU A 475 -15.87 -5.50 16.66
C GLU A 475 -14.88 -6.44 15.98
N TRP A 476 -14.61 -6.13 14.72
CA TRP A 476 -13.71 -6.86 13.86
C TRP A 476 -12.39 -6.10 13.76
N LEU A 477 -11.30 -6.85 13.88
CA LEU A 477 -9.97 -6.41 13.55
C LEU A 477 -9.76 -6.46 12.03
N ARG A 478 -10.20 -7.55 11.40
CA ARG A 478 -10.28 -7.70 9.95
C ARG A 478 -11.58 -8.41 9.61
N PHE A 479 -12.23 -7.96 8.56
CA PHE A 479 -13.46 -8.56 8.08
C PHE A 479 -13.41 -8.72 6.58
N LYS A 480 -13.43 -9.97 6.11
CA LYS A 480 -13.48 -10.31 4.69
C LYS A 480 -14.81 -10.98 4.40
N ILE A 481 -15.49 -10.51 3.37
CA ILE A 481 -16.74 -11.09 2.92
C ILE A 481 -16.66 -11.36 1.42
N GLN A 482 -17.14 -12.54 1.02
CA GLN A 482 -17.31 -12.93 -0.37
C GLN A 482 -18.80 -12.96 -0.66
N VAL A 483 -19.20 -12.28 -1.75
CA VAL A 483 -20.58 -12.22 -2.19
C VAL A 483 -20.65 -12.62 -3.66
N ASP A 484 -21.34 -13.72 -3.92
CA ASP A 484 -21.45 -14.32 -5.24
C ASP A 484 -22.88 -14.22 -5.76
N LYS A 485 -23.02 -14.25 -7.08
CA LYS A 485 -24.33 -14.35 -7.74
C LYS A 485 -24.95 -15.74 -7.47
N LEU A 486 -26.28 -15.78 -7.38
CA LEU A 486 -27.05 -17.04 -7.34
C LEU A 486 -26.89 -17.82 -8.64
#